data_AF-A0A556SZ94-F1
#
_entry.id   AF-A0A556SZ94-F1
#
_cell.length_a   1.000
_cell.length_b   1.000
_cell.length_c   1.000
_cell.angle_alpha   90.00
_cell.angle_beta   90.00
_cell.angle_gamma   90.00
#
_symmetry.space_group_name_H-M   'P 1'
#
loop_
_entity.id
_entity.type
_entity.pdbx_description
1 polymer ?
#
loop_
_entity_poly.entity_id
_entity_poly.type
_entity_poly.pdbx_seq_one_letter_code
_entity_poly.pdbx_strand_id
1 'polypeptide(L)'
;MASPNTIYLVTILNTKLKEKLSFFKKLLNPQKTTVNVVDNSTQSHQQNRFVDLTAELIANYHIIEKEAIFCSNIKIAMVAMVN
;
A
#
# COMPACT_ATOMS: atom_id res chain seq x y z
N MET A 1 -9.68 -0.73 15.16
CA MET A 1 -8.60 -0.50 16.15
C MET A 1 -7.46 -1.45 15.78
N ALA A 2 -6.27 -0.94 15.48
CA ALA A 2 -5.11 -1.79 15.26
C ALA A 2 -4.75 -2.50 16.57
N SER A 3 -4.46 -3.80 16.53
CA SER A 3 -3.95 -4.50 17.70
C SER A 3 -2.56 -3.92 18.06
N PRO A 4 -2.14 -3.94 19.33
CA PRO A 4 -0.87 -3.34 19.76
C PRO A 4 0.39 -3.91 19.06
N ASN A 5 0.25 -5.00 18.29
CA ASN A 5 1.33 -5.62 17.51
C ASN A 5 1.04 -5.67 15.99
N THR A 6 0.37 -4.66 15.43
CA THR A 6 0.15 -4.57 13.98
C THR A 6 1.02 -3.47 13.35
N ILE A 7 1.76 -3.83 12.30
CA ILE A 7 2.50 -2.88 11.45
C ILE A 7 1.86 -2.84 10.08
N TYR A 8 1.73 -1.63 9.54
CA TYR A 8 1.32 -1.40 8.15
C TYR A 8 2.56 -1.04 7.34
N LEU A 9 2.92 -1.90 6.38
CA LEU A 9 4.01 -1.64 5.45
C LEU A 9 3.46 -0.99 4.20
N VAL A 10 3.59 0.33 4.11
CA VAL A 10 3.16 1.13 2.96
C VAL A 10 4.21 1.03 1.85
N THR A 11 3.79 0.64 0.65
CA THR A 11 4.70 0.39 -0.47
C THR A 11 4.02 0.60 -1.82
N ILE A 12 4.81 0.73 -2.88
CA ILE A 12 4.33 0.81 -4.25
C ILE A 12 4.64 -0.53 -4.91
N LEU A 13 3.70 -1.05 -5.71
CA LEU A 13 3.95 -2.28 -6.46
C LEU A 13 5.17 -2.13 -7.36
N ASN A 14 6.13 -3.04 -7.20
CA ASN A 14 7.29 -3.15 -8.05
C ASN A 14 7.72 -4.61 -8.17
N THR A 15 8.58 -4.90 -9.14
CA THR A 15 9.05 -6.27 -9.43
C THR A 15 9.76 -6.94 -8.26
N LYS A 16 10.36 -6.16 -7.34
CA LYS A 16 11.07 -6.65 -6.15
C LYS A 16 10.18 -6.70 -4.90
N LEU A 17 8.89 -6.41 -5.01
CA LEU A 17 8.00 -6.31 -3.87
C LEU A 17 7.97 -7.62 -3.09
N LYS A 18 7.82 -8.76 -3.77
CA LYS A 18 7.77 -10.09 -3.14
C LYS A 18 9.01 -10.37 -2.28
N GLU A 19 10.20 -10.05 -2.79
CA GLU A 19 11.47 -10.26 -2.09
C GLU A 19 11.58 -9.36 -0.85
N LYS A 20 11.27 -8.07 -1.01
CA LYS A 20 11.26 -7.10 0.10
C LYS A 20 10.27 -7.51 1.20
N LEU A 21 9.04 -7.87 0.82
CA LEU A 21 8.03 -8.35 1.76
C LEU A 21 8.46 -9.61 2.49
N SER A 22 9.06 -10.56 1.78
CA SER A 22 9.58 -11.79 2.39
C SER A 22 10.68 -11.51 3.41
N PHE A 23 11.55 -10.54 3.13
CA PHE A 23 12.58 -10.09 4.06
C PHE A 23 11.97 -9.45 5.32
N PHE A 24 11.07 -8.48 5.18
CA PHE A 24 10.43 -7.83 6.33
C PHE A 24 9.59 -8.79 7.17
N LYS A 25 8.81 -9.66 6.53
CA LYS A 25 8.02 -10.68 7.26
C LYS A 25 8.93 -11.61 8.06
N LYS A 26 10.08 -12.04 7.51
CA LYS A 26 11.06 -12.84 8.25
C LYS A 26 11.65 -12.09 9.45
N LEU A 27 11.98 -10.81 9.28
CA LEU A 27 12.53 -9.98 10.34
C LEU A 27 11.53 -9.75 11.50
N LEU A 28 10.25 -9.60 11.17
CA LEU A 28 9.19 -9.26 12.12
C LEU A 28 8.48 -10.47 12.73
N ASN A 29 8.60 -11.66 12.11
CA ASN A 29 7.98 -12.91 12.60
C ASN A 29 8.35 -13.28 14.06
N PRO A 30 9.62 -13.15 14.52
CA PRO A 30 9.98 -13.46 15.90
C PRO A 30 9.24 -12.62 16.96
N GLN A 31 8.74 -11.44 16.57
CA GLN A 31 8.06 -10.50 17.47
C GLN A 31 6.54 -10.75 17.55
N LYS A 32 6.02 -11.77 16.85
CA LYS A 32 4.57 -12.02 16.71
C LYS A 32 3.80 -10.80 16.21
N THR A 33 4.44 -10.01 15.36
CA THR A 33 3.88 -8.78 14.77
C THR A 33 3.06 -9.13 13.54
N THR A 34 1.80 -8.73 13.50
CA THR A 34 0.98 -8.79 12.28
C THR A 34 1.46 -7.75 11.29
N VAL A 35 1.80 -8.15 10.08
CA VAL A 35 2.27 -7.25 9.02
C VAL A 35 1.21 -7.18 7.93
N ASN A 36 0.55 -6.03 7.81
CA ASN A 36 -0.36 -5.72 6.72
C ASN A 36 0.36 -4.88 5.68
N VAL A 37 0.30 -5.27 4.43
CA VAL A 37 0.93 -4.56 3.32
C VAL A 37 -0.10 -3.67 2.66
N VAL A 38 0.23 -2.39 2.56
CA VAL A 38 -0.64 -1.35 2.00
C VAL A 38 -0.02 -0.86 0.71
N ASP A 39 -0.76 -1.01 -0.38
CA ASP A 39 -0.36 -0.50 -1.68
C ASP A 39 -0.72 0.98 -1.82
N ASN A 40 0.28 1.79 -2.12
CA ASN A 40 0.20 3.24 -2.25
C ASN A 40 0.54 3.71 -3.68
N SER A 41 0.31 2.84 -4.66
CA SER A 41 0.54 3.15 -6.08
C SER A 41 -0.44 4.24 -6.55
N THR A 42 0.04 5.15 -7.39
CA THR A 42 -0.76 6.21 -8.02
C THR A 42 -1.27 5.83 -9.42
N GLN A 43 -1.22 4.55 -9.75
CA GLN A 43 -1.75 4.00 -10.99
C GLN A 43 -2.72 2.89 -10.64
N SER A 44 -3.89 2.89 -11.28
CA SER A 44 -4.83 1.78 -11.15
C SER A 44 -4.24 0.54 -11.81
N HIS A 45 -4.34 -0.59 -11.13
CA HIS A 45 -3.80 -1.87 -11.57
C HIS A 45 -4.61 -3.02 -10.97
N GLN A 46 -4.44 -4.22 -11.52
CA GLN A 46 -5.13 -5.40 -11.05
C GLN A 46 -4.68 -5.82 -9.64
N GLN A 47 -5.61 -6.36 -8.86
CA GLN A 47 -5.34 -6.85 -7.50
C GLN A 47 -4.07 -7.70 -7.42
N ASN A 48 -3.19 -7.32 -6.49
CA ASN A 48 -1.96 -8.04 -6.24
C ASN A 48 -2.10 -8.88 -4.96
N ARG A 49 -1.91 -10.20 -5.06
CA ARG A 49 -1.97 -11.12 -3.92
C ARG A 49 -0.95 -10.86 -2.80
N PHE A 50 0.02 -9.98 -3.03
CA PHE A 50 1.05 -9.62 -2.05
C PHE A 50 0.69 -8.42 -1.19
N VAL A 51 -0.46 -7.77 -1.45
CA VAL A 51 -0.93 -6.61 -0.68
C VAL A 51 -2.26 -6.95 -0.01
N ASP A 52 -2.43 -6.47 1.21
CA ASP A 52 -3.64 -6.70 2.02
C ASP A 52 -4.66 -5.58 1.80
N LEU A 53 -4.19 -4.36 1.56
CA LEU A 53 -4.99 -3.19 1.17
C LEU A 53 -4.48 -2.67 -0.18
N THR A 54 -5.36 -2.55 -1.17
CA THR A 54 -5.01 -2.06 -2.51
C THR A 54 -5.11 -0.54 -2.61
N ALA A 55 -4.34 0.07 -3.53
CA ALA A 55 -4.47 1.51 -3.81
C ALA A 55 -5.90 1.87 -4.23
N GLU A 56 -6.56 0.98 -5.00
CA GLU A 56 -7.95 1.14 -5.44
C GLU A 56 -8.92 1.26 -4.24
N LEU A 57 -8.73 0.42 -3.22
CA LEU A 57 -9.55 0.46 -2.01
C LEU A 57 -9.29 1.76 -1.24
N ILE A 58 -8.03 2.17 -1.09
CA ILE A 58 -7.67 3.40 -0.40
C ILE A 58 -8.29 4.61 -1.11
N ALA A 59 -8.18 4.67 -2.43
CA ALA A 59 -8.72 5.75 -3.25
C ALA A 59 -10.25 5.89 -3.11
N ASN A 60 -10.99 4.80 -2.89
CA ASN A 60 -12.45 4.84 -2.69
C ASN A 60 -12.86 5.48 -1.34
N TYR A 61 -11.97 5.49 -0.35
CA TYR A 61 -12.21 6.12 0.96
C TYR A 61 -11.47 7.46 1.11
N HIS A 62 -10.80 7.90 0.04
CA HIS A 62 -9.97 9.08 0.05
C HIS A 62 -10.83 10.33 -0.09
N ILE A 63 -10.46 11.42 0.60
CA ILE A 63 -11.25 12.67 0.58
C ILE A 63 -11.18 13.34 -0.79
N ILE A 64 -10.04 13.21 -1.45
CA ILE A 64 -9.84 13.58 -2.85
C ILE A 64 -10.38 12.46 -3.74
N GLU A 65 -11.11 12.86 -4.78
CA GLU A 65 -11.63 11.98 -5.82
C GLU A 65 -10.55 11.04 -6.38
N LYS A 66 -10.94 9.78 -6.57
CA LYS A 66 -10.09 8.70 -7.07
C LYS A 66 -9.40 9.05 -8.40
N GLU A 67 -10.06 9.82 -9.24
CA GLU A 67 -9.60 10.31 -10.53
C GLU A 67 -8.32 11.16 -10.40
N ALA A 68 -8.19 11.93 -9.32
CA ALA A 68 -7.00 12.74 -9.08
C ALA A 68 -5.81 11.87 -8.61
N ILE A 69 -6.09 10.76 -7.91
CA ILE A 69 -5.09 9.80 -7.44
C ILE A 69 -4.58 8.93 -8.60
N PHE A 70 -5.46 8.54 -9.53
CA PHE A 70 -5.12 7.72 -10.69
C PHE A 70 -5.06 8.54 -11.98
N CYS A 71 -4.31 9.64 -11.96
CA CYS A 71 -4.09 10.47 -13.15
C CYS A 71 -2.73 10.22 -13.80
N SER A 72 -2.60 10.60 -15.07
CA SER A 72 -1.36 10.46 -15.84
C SER A 72 -0.24 11.38 -15.35
N ASN A 73 -0.57 12.45 -14.64
CA ASN A 73 0.41 13.37 -14.08
C ASN A 73 0.85 12.90 -12.69
N ILE A 74 2.02 12.24 -12.63
CA ILE A 74 2.54 11.66 -11.40
C ILE A 74 2.70 12.66 -10.25
N LYS A 75 2.98 13.94 -10.52
CA LYS A 75 3.11 14.96 -9.47
C LYS A 75 1.78 15.23 -8.80
N ILE A 76 0.72 15.39 -9.60
CA ILE A 76 -0.64 15.60 -9.10
C ILE A 76 -1.10 14.35 -8.34
N ALA A 77 -0.87 13.18 -8.92
CA ALA A 77 -1.27 11.91 -8.34
C ALA A 77 -0.60 11.64 -6.98
N MET A 78 0.70 11.94 -6.85
CA MET A 78 1.42 11.81 -5.57
C MET A 78 0.91 12.79 -4.52
N VAL A 79 0.63 14.04 -4.91
CA VAL A 79 0.07 15.03 -3.99
C VAL A 79 -1.35 14.64 -3.57
N ALA A 80 -2.16 14.13 -4.50
CA ALA A 80 -3.50 13.64 -4.20
C ALA A 80 -3.45 12.49 -3.19
N MET A 81 -2.62 11.47 -3.40
CA MET A 81 -2.55 10.29 -2.51
C MET A 81 -2.11 10.58 -1.06
N VAL A 82 -1.49 11.74 -0.81
CA VAL A 82 -0.97 12.12 0.51
C VAL A 82 -1.95 13.02 1.30
N ASN A 83 -2.91 13.66 0.63
CA ASN A 83 -3.79 14.68 1.21
C ASN A 83 -5.21 14.18 1.50
#